data_AF-A0A4Z2FIV3-F1
#
_entry.id   AF-A0A4Z2FIV3-F1
#
_cell.length_a   1.000
_cell.length_b   1.000
_cell.length_c   1.000
_cell.angle_alpha   90.00
_cell.angle_beta   90.00
_cell.angle_gamma   90.00
#
_symmetry.space_group_name_H-M   'P 1'
#
loop_
_entity.id
_entity.type
_entity.pdbx_description
1 polymer ?
#
loop_
_entity_poly.entity_id
_entity_poly.type
_entity_poly.pdbx_seq_one_letter_code
_entity_poly.pdbx_strand_id
1 'polypeptide(L)'
;MVPLQTELTLPLPPYRLAVERLEMFECSLSRWSPEHRGLSVASAAVLQWLLDNYETAEGVSLPRCSLYNHYLRHCQEQKLDPVNAASFGKLIRSVFMGLRTRRLGTRGNSKYHYYGIRVKPDSPLNRLQEDTQYMAMRQQPVHQKQRSALHR
;
A
#
# COMPACT_ATOMS: atom_id res chain seq x y z
N MET A 1 -12.62 44.14 -32.84
CA MET A 1 -12.37 44.07 -31.38
C MET A 1 -12.70 42.67 -30.90
N VAL A 2 -11.69 41.85 -30.66
CA VAL A 2 -11.72 40.59 -29.91
C VAL A 2 -10.58 40.73 -28.88
N PRO A 3 -10.49 40.02 -27.74
CA PRO A 3 -11.28 38.86 -27.32
C PRO A 3 -11.69 38.93 -25.82
N LEU A 4 -12.41 37.99 -25.22
CA LEU A 4 -11.83 36.81 -24.58
C LEU A 4 -12.93 35.94 -23.99
N GLN A 5 -12.76 34.65 -24.20
CA GLN A 5 -13.57 33.57 -23.66
C GLN A 5 -13.62 33.65 -22.13
N THR A 6 -14.82 33.46 -21.58
CA THR A 6 -15.02 33.13 -20.17
C THR A 6 -14.56 31.68 -19.95
N GLU A 7 -13.25 31.47 -19.90
CA GLU A 7 -12.63 30.27 -19.33
C GLU A 7 -12.87 30.31 -17.80
N LEU A 8 -14.00 29.75 -17.35
CA LEU A 8 -14.13 29.38 -15.95
C LEU A 8 -13.25 28.16 -15.71
N THR A 9 -12.09 28.46 -15.14
CA THR A 9 -11.05 27.57 -14.64
C THR A 9 -11.65 26.34 -13.97
N LEU A 10 -11.58 25.20 -14.65
CA LEU A 10 -11.76 23.88 -14.05
C LEU A 10 -10.77 23.74 -12.86
N PRO A 11 -11.19 23.23 -11.70
CA PRO A 11 -10.24 22.94 -10.62
C PRO A 11 -9.23 21.91 -11.13
N LEU A 12 -7.98 22.34 -11.27
CA LEU A 12 -6.87 21.47 -11.63
C LEU A 12 -6.79 20.31 -10.62
N PRO A 13 -6.60 19.06 -11.08
CA PRO A 13 -6.62 17.87 -10.23
C PRO A 13 -5.52 17.86 -9.14
N PRO A 14 -5.59 16.96 -8.13
CA PRO A 14 -4.74 16.94 -6.93
C PRO A 14 -3.27 16.55 -7.15
N TYR A 15 -2.68 16.89 -8.30
CA TYR A 15 -1.29 16.57 -8.62
C TYR A 15 -0.30 17.55 -8.00
N ARG A 16 -0.69 18.81 -7.70
CA ARG A 16 0.25 19.80 -7.16
C ARG A 16 0.80 19.48 -5.76
N LEU A 17 0.01 18.79 -4.92
CA LEU A 17 0.47 18.31 -3.61
C LEU A 17 1.32 17.03 -3.71
N ALA A 18 1.21 16.29 -4.81
CA ALA A 18 2.06 15.12 -5.08
C ALA A 18 3.45 15.54 -5.55
N VAL A 19 3.57 16.59 -6.38
CA VAL A 19 4.88 17.09 -6.83
C VAL A 19 5.69 17.69 -5.68
N GLU A 20 5.10 18.44 -4.76
CA GLU A 20 5.84 18.96 -3.59
C GLU A 20 6.31 17.83 -2.65
N ARG A 21 5.57 16.71 -2.56
CA ARG A 21 6.02 15.51 -1.82
C ARG A 21 7.10 14.72 -2.57
N LEU A 22 7.08 14.72 -3.90
CA LEU A 22 8.16 14.15 -4.71
C LEU A 22 9.43 15.00 -4.64
N GLU A 23 9.32 16.34 -4.63
CA GLU A 23 10.47 17.23 -4.44
C GLU A 23 11.08 17.11 -3.03
N MET A 24 10.25 16.91 -2.00
CA MET A 24 10.72 16.54 -0.65
C MET A 24 11.42 15.18 -0.62
N PHE A 25 11.02 14.25 -1.51
CA PHE A 25 11.66 12.94 -1.66
C PHE A 25 13.01 13.06 -2.39
N GLU A 26 13.11 13.86 -3.45
CA GLU A 26 14.39 14.18 -4.12
C GLU A 26 15.36 14.92 -3.19
N CYS A 27 14.85 15.85 -2.38
CA CYS A 27 15.64 16.56 -1.37
C CYS A 27 16.14 15.60 -0.28
N SER A 28 15.32 14.62 0.12
CA SER A 28 15.73 13.57 1.07
C SER A 28 16.68 12.52 0.44
N LEU A 29 16.57 12.25 -0.86
CA LEU A 29 17.49 11.40 -1.63
C LEU A 29 18.89 12.00 -1.68
N SER A 30 19.00 13.34 -1.67
CA SER A 30 20.29 14.04 -1.65
C SER A 30 21.09 13.84 -0.36
N ARG A 31 20.46 13.30 0.71
CA ARG A 31 21.08 13.03 2.02
C ARG A 31 21.30 11.54 2.30
N TRP A 32 21.00 10.66 1.34
CA TRP A 32 21.29 9.23 1.44
C TRP A 32 22.59 8.88 0.73
N SER A 33 23.41 8.09 1.43
CA SER A 33 24.78 7.68 1.06
C SER A 33 24.88 7.13 -0.39
N PRO A 34 26.04 7.24 -1.07
CA PRO A 34 26.19 6.99 -2.51
C PRO A 34 25.93 5.56 -3.00
N GLU A 35 25.59 4.62 -2.11
CA GLU A 35 25.45 3.18 -2.38
C GLU A 35 24.06 2.77 -2.92
N HIS A 36 23.10 3.70 -3.02
CA HIS A 36 21.73 3.41 -3.47
C HIS A 36 21.34 4.04 -4.82
N ARG A 37 22.31 4.19 -5.72
CA ARG A 37 22.16 4.71 -7.09
C ARG A 37 21.48 3.75 -8.09
N GLY A 38 20.60 2.87 -7.61
CA GLY A 38 19.93 1.83 -8.41
C GLY A 38 18.41 1.95 -8.50
N LEU A 39 17.80 3.00 -7.95
CA LEU A 39 16.36 3.22 -8.09
C LEU A 39 16.08 3.78 -9.49
N SER A 40 15.84 2.88 -10.43
CA SER A 40 15.49 3.16 -11.83
C SER A 40 14.20 3.99 -11.95
N VAL A 41 13.89 4.49 -13.15
CA VAL A 41 12.60 5.16 -13.46
C VAL A 41 11.38 4.32 -13.03
N ALA A 42 11.51 2.99 -13.04
CA ALA A 42 10.49 2.08 -12.54
C ALA A 42 10.18 2.28 -11.04
N SER A 43 11.17 2.70 -10.25
CA SER A 43 10.95 3.06 -8.85
C SER A 43 10.09 4.31 -8.71
N ALA A 44 10.31 5.35 -9.52
CA ALA A 44 9.52 6.59 -9.46
C ALA A 44 8.02 6.34 -9.73
N ALA A 45 7.70 5.54 -10.75
CA ALA A 45 6.32 5.16 -11.06
C ALA A 45 5.65 4.39 -9.90
N VAL A 46 6.38 3.45 -9.30
CA VAL A 46 5.88 2.65 -8.17
C VAL A 46 5.74 3.48 -6.90
N LEU A 47 6.65 4.42 -6.65
CA LEU A 47 6.58 5.37 -5.54
C LEU A 47 5.33 6.24 -5.64
N GLN A 48 5.06 6.79 -6.83
CA GLN A 48 3.85 7.58 -7.07
C GLN A 48 2.59 6.74 -6.87
N TRP A 49 2.55 5.54 -7.45
CA TRP A 49 1.43 4.62 -7.26
C TRP A 49 1.17 4.28 -5.78
N LEU A 50 2.23 4.09 -4.98
CA LEU A 50 2.11 3.87 -3.54
C LEU A 50 1.46 5.07 -2.85
N LEU A 51 1.92 6.29 -3.15
CA LEU A 51 1.39 7.52 -2.58
C LEU A 51 -0.04 7.82 -3.04
N ASP A 52 -0.42 7.40 -4.24
CA ASP A 52 -1.78 7.61 -4.76
C ASP A 52 -2.77 6.67 -4.10
N ASN A 53 -2.39 5.42 -3.84
CA ASN A 53 -3.31 4.38 -3.40
C ASN A 53 -3.28 4.08 -1.90
N TYR A 54 -2.21 4.43 -1.20
CA TYR A 54 -2.07 4.16 0.23
C TYR A 54 -1.79 5.43 1.02
N GLU A 55 -2.18 5.41 2.28
CA GLU A 55 -1.92 6.49 3.22
C GLU A 55 -1.55 5.95 4.60
N THR A 56 -0.84 6.76 5.38
CA THR A 56 -0.53 6.44 6.77
C THR A 56 -1.79 6.55 7.62
N ALA A 57 -2.06 5.53 8.41
CA ALA A 57 -3.21 5.51 9.31
C ALA A 57 -2.87 4.72 10.58
N GLU A 58 -3.17 5.31 11.73
CA GLU A 58 -2.96 4.67 13.02
C GLU A 58 -4.08 3.66 13.32
N GLY A 59 -3.80 2.70 14.21
CA GLY A 59 -4.80 1.70 14.62
C GLY A 59 -5.07 0.59 13.58
N VAL A 60 -4.60 0.73 12.34
CA VAL A 60 -4.87 -0.22 11.25
C VAL A 60 -3.63 -0.97 10.79
N SER A 61 -3.87 -2.12 10.16
CA SER A 61 -2.81 -2.94 9.58
C SER A 61 -3.22 -3.51 8.24
N LEU A 62 -2.25 -3.68 7.36
CA LEU A 62 -2.44 -4.20 6.01
C LEU A 62 -1.57 -5.47 5.82
N PRO A 63 -2.14 -6.60 5.36
CA PRO A 63 -1.36 -7.79 5.05
C PRO A 63 -0.30 -7.51 3.99
N ARG A 64 0.95 -7.96 4.22
CA ARG A 64 2.04 -7.77 3.25
C ARG A 64 1.76 -8.43 1.90
N CYS A 65 1.13 -9.60 1.92
CA CYS A 65 0.79 -10.33 0.70
C CYS A 65 -0.22 -9.56 -0.17
N SER A 66 -1.28 -9.00 0.43
CA SER A 66 -2.27 -8.20 -0.31
C SER A 66 -1.61 -7.02 -1.00
N LEU A 67 -0.80 -6.27 -0.27
CA LEU A 67 -0.10 -5.10 -0.82
C LEU A 67 0.88 -5.51 -1.94
N TYR A 68 1.66 -6.58 -1.75
CA TYR A 68 2.57 -7.05 -2.79
C TYR A 68 1.82 -7.58 -4.02
N ASN A 69 0.67 -8.21 -3.85
CA ASN A 69 -0.19 -8.63 -4.98
C ASN A 69 -0.77 -7.43 -5.75
N HIS A 70 -1.09 -6.34 -5.06
CA HIS A 70 -1.49 -5.08 -5.72
C HIS A 70 -0.32 -4.52 -6.55
N TYR A 71 0.89 -4.55 -5.98
CA TYR A 71 2.10 -4.14 -6.68
C TYR A 71 2.36 -4.97 -7.95
N LEU A 72 2.26 -6.31 -7.87
CA LEU A 72 2.45 -7.18 -9.04
C LEU A 72 1.45 -6.88 -10.15
N ARG A 73 0.18 -6.63 -9.81
CA ARG A 73 -0.84 -6.25 -10.79
C ARG A 73 -0.54 -4.90 -11.43
N HIS A 74 -0.14 -3.91 -10.64
CA HIS A 74 0.28 -2.61 -11.16
C HIS A 74 1.48 -2.74 -12.12
N CYS A 75 2.47 -3.57 -11.78
CA CYS A 75 3.58 -3.86 -12.68
C CYS A 75 3.11 -4.48 -13.99
N GLN A 76 2.16 -5.42 -13.95
CA GLN A 76 1.61 -6.04 -15.15
C GLN A 76 0.87 -5.03 -16.04
N GLU A 77 0.05 -4.15 -15.46
CA GLU A 77 -0.70 -3.12 -16.17
C GLU A 77 0.21 -2.07 -16.82
N GLN A 78 1.25 -1.65 -16.10
CA GLN A 78 2.22 -0.65 -16.56
C GLN A 78 3.40 -1.25 -17.35
N LYS A 79 3.39 -2.57 -17.59
CA LYS A 79 4.49 -3.31 -18.25
C LYS A 79 5.85 -3.05 -17.59
N LEU A 80 5.87 -2.97 -16.27
CA LEU A 80 7.06 -2.82 -15.46
C LEU A 80 7.55 -4.19 -14.98
N ASP A 81 8.86 -4.37 -14.90
CA ASP A 81 9.43 -5.54 -14.27
C ASP A 81 9.34 -5.42 -12.74
N PRO A 82 8.64 -6.35 -12.06
CA PRO A 82 8.50 -6.29 -10.62
C PRO A 82 9.84 -6.59 -9.92
N VAL A 83 10.17 -5.78 -8.92
CA VAL A 83 11.30 -6.04 -8.05
C VAL A 83 10.97 -7.15 -7.06
N ASN A 84 11.99 -7.84 -6.55
CA ASN A 84 11.78 -8.89 -5.55
C ASN A 84 11.11 -8.35 -4.27
N ALA A 85 10.43 -9.22 -3.54
CA ALA A 85 9.67 -8.84 -2.34
C ALA A 85 10.54 -8.17 -1.24
N ALA A 86 11.83 -8.53 -1.14
CA ALA A 86 12.74 -7.93 -0.17
C ALA A 86 13.10 -6.47 -0.54
N SER A 87 13.41 -6.23 -1.81
CA SER A 87 13.67 -4.91 -2.39
C SER A 87 12.43 -4.04 -2.32
N PHE A 88 11.27 -4.58 -2.66
CA PHE A 88 9.99 -3.90 -2.47
C PHE A 88 9.78 -3.48 -1.01
N GLY A 89 10.12 -4.37 -0.07
CA GLY A 89 10.06 -4.09 1.37
C GLY A 89 10.97 -2.94 1.81
N LYS A 90 12.09 -2.69 1.11
CA LYS A 90 12.94 -1.51 1.34
C LYS A 90 12.30 -0.25 0.75
N LEU A 91 11.74 -0.36 -0.46
CA LEU A 91 11.07 0.75 -1.16
C LEU A 91 9.88 1.30 -0.38
N ILE A 92 8.98 0.44 0.10
CA ILE A 92 7.81 0.92 0.85
C ILE A 92 8.20 1.61 2.17
N ARG A 93 9.31 1.21 2.79
CA ARG A 93 9.81 1.82 4.02
C ARG A 93 10.47 3.18 3.80
N SER A 94 10.96 3.47 2.60
CA SER A 94 11.42 4.82 2.28
C SER A 94 10.25 5.77 2.07
N VAL A 95 9.13 5.30 1.51
CA VAL A 95 7.90 6.11 1.30
C VAL A 95 7.15 6.38 2.61
N PHE A 96 6.85 5.32 3.36
CA PHE A 96 6.03 5.42 4.56
C PHE A 96 6.92 5.31 5.80
N MET A 97 7.33 6.46 6.31
CA MET A 97 8.13 6.56 7.52
C MET A 97 7.34 5.98 8.71
N GLY A 98 8.04 5.26 9.60
CA GLY A 98 7.43 4.71 10.82
C GLY A 98 6.62 3.41 10.64
N LEU A 99 6.62 2.79 9.46
CA LEU A 99 5.98 1.49 9.25
C LEU A 99 6.50 0.41 10.20
N ARG A 100 5.60 -0.15 11.00
CA ARG A 100 5.92 -1.25 11.92
C ARG A 100 5.60 -2.60 11.29
N THR A 101 6.34 -3.62 11.71
CA THR A 101 6.08 -5.01 11.32
C THR A 101 5.35 -5.71 12.43
N ARG A 102 4.20 -6.30 12.13
CA ARG A 102 3.48 -7.16 13.08
C ARG A 102 3.20 -8.50 12.46
N ARG A 103 3.17 -9.55 13.29
CA ARG A 103 2.72 -10.90 12.88
C ARG A 103 1.37 -11.15 13.54
N LEU A 104 0.31 -11.29 12.76
CA LEU A 104 -1.08 -11.38 13.23
C LEU A 104 -1.72 -12.69 12.77
N GLY A 105 -2.59 -13.26 13.60
CA GLY A 105 -3.32 -14.50 13.34
C GLY A 105 -3.18 -15.52 14.48
N THR A 106 -3.85 -16.66 14.35
CA THR A 106 -3.79 -17.77 15.31
C THR A 106 -2.50 -18.58 15.17
N ARG A 107 -2.22 -19.46 16.14
CA ARG A 107 -1.08 -20.37 16.11
C ARG A 107 -1.08 -21.16 14.79
N GLY A 108 0.04 -21.14 14.07
CA GLY A 108 0.20 -21.79 12.76
C GLY A 108 -0.30 -20.99 11.55
N ASN A 109 -1.17 -19.98 11.74
CA ASN A 109 -1.74 -19.19 10.64
C ASN A 109 -1.27 -17.74 10.62
N SER A 110 -0.33 -17.36 11.49
CA SER A 110 0.09 -15.97 11.59
C SER A 110 0.77 -15.47 10.30
N LYS A 111 0.32 -14.31 9.79
CA LYS A 111 0.89 -13.66 8.60
C LYS A 111 1.56 -12.34 8.97
N TYR A 112 2.43 -11.84 8.10
CA TYR A 112 3.11 -10.56 8.30
C TYR A 112 2.24 -9.40 7.78
N HIS A 113 2.18 -8.33 8.57
CA HIS A 113 1.44 -7.12 8.28
C HIS A 113 2.36 -5.90 8.37
N TYR A 114 2.07 -4.90 7.56
CA TYR A 114 2.52 -3.53 7.79
C TYR A 114 1.48 -2.82 8.67
N TYR A 115 1.94 -2.25 9.77
CA TYR A 115 1.11 -1.47 10.69
C TYR A 115 1.41 0.02 10.52
N GLY A 116 0.37 0.84 10.52
CA GLY A 116 0.48 2.28 10.25
C GLY A 116 0.11 2.69 8.83
N ILE A 117 -0.50 1.80 8.03
CA ILE A 117 -0.88 2.04 6.63
C ILE A 117 -2.21 1.39 6.28
N ARG A 118 -2.98 2.05 5.42
CA ARG A 118 -4.19 1.52 4.79
C ARG A 118 -4.27 1.90 3.32
N VAL A 119 -5.15 1.23 2.59
CA VAL A 119 -5.60 1.68 1.26
C VAL A 119 -6.45 2.93 1.46
N LYS A 120 -6.25 3.94 0.62
CA LYS A 120 -7.08 5.15 0.67
C LYS A 120 -8.53 4.84 0.29
N PRO A 121 -9.52 5.51 0.88
CA PRO A 121 -10.94 5.23 0.62
C PRO A 121 -11.35 5.48 -0.84
N ASP A 122 -10.73 6.45 -1.50
CA ASP A 122 -10.90 6.83 -2.91
C ASP A 122 -10.10 5.98 -3.89
N SER A 123 -9.20 5.11 -3.39
CA SER A 123 -8.41 4.25 -4.24
C SER A 123 -9.28 3.13 -4.86
N PRO A 124 -9.08 2.82 -6.16
CA PRO A 124 -9.73 1.67 -6.79
C PRO A 124 -9.34 0.33 -6.14
N LEU A 125 -8.24 0.28 -5.37
CA LEU A 125 -7.78 -0.92 -4.68
C LEU A 125 -8.64 -1.33 -3.49
N ASN A 126 -9.51 -0.45 -3.00
CA ASN A 126 -10.32 -0.71 -1.81
C ASN A 126 -11.27 -1.90 -2.01
N ARG A 127 -11.83 -2.05 -3.23
CA ARG A 127 -12.71 -3.16 -3.63
C ARG A 127 -12.03 -4.53 -3.58
N LEU A 128 -10.70 -4.56 -3.73
CA LEU A 128 -9.91 -5.80 -3.79
C LEU A 128 -9.48 -6.30 -2.40
N GLN A 129 -9.55 -5.43 -1.40
CA GLN A 129 -9.19 -5.77 -0.03
C GLN A 129 -10.26 -6.65 0.63
N GLU A 130 -11.54 -6.42 0.27
CA GLU A 130 -12.69 -7.17 0.75
C GLU A 130 -12.57 -8.66 0.40
N ASP A 131 -12.24 -9.01 -0.84
CA ASP A 131 -12.11 -10.41 -1.29
C ASP A 131 -11.09 -11.21 -0.46
N THR A 132 -9.98 -10.58 -0.08
CA THR A 132 -8.96 -11.24 0.76
C THR A 132 -9.47 -11.49 2.18
N GLN A 133 -10.26 -10.55 2.73
CA GLN A 133 -10.89 -10.71 4.05
C GLN A 133 -12.00 -11.78 4.02
N TYR A 134 -12.82 -11.83 2.97
CA TYR A 134 -13.85 -12.86 2.77
C TYR A 134 -13.24 -14.27 2.70
N MET A 135 -12.12 -14.44 2.00
CA MET A 135 -11.40 -15.71 1.92
C MET A 135 -10.76 -16.13 3.25
N ALA A 136 -10.37 -15.17 4.09
CA ALA A 136 -9.82 -15.45 5.42
C ALA A 136 -10.92 -15.87 6.43
N MET A 137 -12.12 -15.29 6.34
CA MET A 137 -13.24 -15.65 7.22
C MET A 137 -13.75 -17.08 6.97
N ARG A 138 -13.71 -17.58 5.72
CA ARG A 138 -14.11 -18.97 5.41
C ARG A 138 -13.15 -20.04 5.91
N GLN A 139 -11.92 -19.68 6.30
CA GLN A 139 -10.91 -20.64 6.75
C GLN A 139 -10.90 -20.85 8.28
N GLN A 140 -11.78 -20.20 9.02
CA GLN A 140 -11.90 -20.45 10.46
C GLN A 140 -12.51 -21.84 10.70
N PRO A 141 -11.83 -22.75 11.43
CA PRO A 141 -12.45 -24.00 11.84
C PRO A 141 -13.59 -23.68 12.81
N VAL A 142 -14.81 -24.05 12.42
CA VAL A 142 -16.01 -23.99 13.27
C VAL A 142 -15.73 -24.81 14.52
N HIS A 143 -15.41 -24.14 15.63
CA HIS A 143 -15.24 -24.81 16.92
C HIS A 143 -16.61 -25.34 17.36
N GLN A 144 -16.87 -26.62 17.06
CA GLN A 144 -17.98 -27.38 17.61
C GLN A 144 -17.71 -27.59 19.10
N LYS A 145 -18.25 -26.69 19.92
CA LYS A 145 -18.16 -26.76 21.38
C LYS A 145 -19.06 -27.92 21.84
N GLN A 146 -18.49 -29.11 22.01
CA GLN A 146 -19.18 -30.24 22.60
C GLN A 146 -19.38 -29.95 24.10
N ARG A 147 -20.54 -29.41 24.45
CA ARG A 147 -21.02 -29.35 25.84
C ARG A 147 -21.44 -30.78 26.21
N SER A 148 -20.52 -31.58 26.71
CA SER A 148 -20.87 -32.83 27.39
C SER A 148 -21.11 -32.50 28.85
N ALA A 149 -22.39 -32.45 29.21
CA ALA A 149 -22.86 -32.26 30.56
C ALA A 149 -22.33 -33.35 31.50
N LEU A 150 -22.06 -32.92 32.73
CA LEU A 150 -22.06 -33.69 33.98
C LEU A 150 -22.81 -35.06 33.87
N HIS A 151 -22.10 -36.15 34.07
CA HIS A 151 -22.60 -37.39 34.64
C HIS A 151 -21.73 -37.63 35.89
N ARG A 152 -22.31 -37.42 37.07
CA ARG A 152 -22.83 -38.44 38.00
C ARG A 152 -21.71 -39.23 38.66
#